data_AF-A0A847ZX55-F1
#
_entry.id   AF-A0A847ZX55-F1
#
_cell.length_a   1.000
_cell.length_b   1.000
_cell.length_c   1.000
_cell.angle_alpha   90.00
_cell.angle_beta   90.00
_cell.angle_gamma   90.00
#
_symmetry.space_group_name_H-M   'P 1'
#
loop_
_entity.id
_entity.type
_entity.pdbx_description
1 polymer ?
#
loop_
_entity_poly.entity_id
_entity_poly.type
_entity_poly.pdbx_seq_one_letter_code
_entity_poly.pdbx_strand_id
1 'polypeptide(L)'
;MIELIAQNLAPIMFLSLIAFLLLGYPVAFSLASNGIAFFVIAVMLSPYSDTITLDWPLLGTLPGRVLDVMRNDQLLAIPFFSFMGIILERSRMAEDLLETVGQLFGSVRGGLAYAVIFVGALLAATTGVVAAS
;
A
#
# COMPACT_ATOMS: atom_id res chain seq x y z
N MET A 1 33.52 7.94 -8.32
CA MET A 1 32.62 7.84 -7.15
C MET A 1 31.22 8.37 -7.48
N ILE A 2 31.09 9.58 -8.05
CA ILE A 2 29.80 10.15 -8.49
C ILE A 2 29.11 9.26 -9.54
N GLU A 3 29.87 8.72 -10.49
CA GLU A 3 29.37 7.82 -11.54
C GLU A 3 28.79 6.50 -11.00
N LEU A 4 29.38 5.95 -9.92
CA LEU A 4 28.90 4.74 -9.25
C LEU A 4 27.58 4.99 -8.49
N ILE A 5 27.43 6.17 -7.90
CA ILE A 5 26.19 6.63 -7.26
C ILE A 5 25.11 6.86 -8.33
N ALA A 6 25.47 7.45 -9.47
CA ALA A 6 24.55 7.70 -10.57
C ALA A 6 23.98 6.39 -11.16
N GLN A 7 24.84 5.37 -11.35
CA GLN A 7 24.41 4.06 -11.85
C GLN A 7 23.54 3.29 -10.84
N ASN A 8 23.76 3.48 -9.54
CA ASN A 8 23.05 2.73 -8.47
C ASN A 8 21.99 3.57 -7.74
N LEU A 9 21.54 4.68 -8.33
CA LEU A 9 20.62 5.61 -7.66
C LEU A 9 19.29 4.96 -7.27
N ALA A 10 18.73 4.08 -8.12
CA ALA A 10 17.48 3.38 -7.84
C ALA A 10 17.58 2.37 -6.66
N PRO A 11 18.57 1.46 -6.60
CA PRO A 11 18.79 0.64 -5.42
C PRO A 11 19.01 1.45 -4.13
N ILE A 12 19.77 2.55 -4.21
CA ILE A 12 20.03 3.42 -3.07
C ILE A 12 18.73 4.08 -2.58
N MET A 13 17.90 4.58 -3.50
CA MET A 13 16.58 5.16 -3.20
C MET A 13 15.63 4.16 -2.54
N PHE A 14 15.70 2.89 -2.94
CA PHE A 14 14.87 1.84 -2.35
C PHE A 14 15.34 1.47 -0.94
N LEU A 15 16.66 1.33 -0.74
CA LEU A 15 17.22 1.04 0.59
C LEU A 15 17.00 2.19 1.58
N SER A 16 17.10 3.44 1.13
CA SER A 16 16.79 4.60 1.98
C SER A 16 15.31 4.63 2.38
N LEU A 17 14.40 4.28 1.47
CA LEU A 17 12.97 4.15 1.79
C LEU A 17 12.75 3.08 2.88
N ILE A 18 13.37 1.90 2.74
CA ILE A 18 13.28 0.86 3.77
C ILE A 18 13.76 1.38 5.12
N ALA A 19 14.89 2.09 5.16
CA ALA A 19 15.40 2.67 6.40
C ALA A 19 14.42 3.66 7.04
N PHE A 20 13.79 4.54 6.25
CA PHE A 20 12.76 5.45 6.75
C PHE A 20 11.52 4.72 7.30
N LEU A 21 11.12 3.62 6.66
CA LEU A 21 10.00 2.80 7.13
C LEU A 21 10.33 2.06 8.43
N LEU A 22 11.55 1.54 8.58
CA LEU A 22 12.01 0.88 9.80
C LEU A 22 12.11 1.83 11.00
N LEU A 23 12.36 3.11 10.75
CA LEU A 23 12.32 4.17 11.78
C LEU A 23 10.90 4.47 12.28
N GLY A 24 9.87 3.88 11.67
CA GLY A 24 8.47 4.05 12.09
C GLY A 24 7.83 5.36 11.64
N TYR A 25 8.44 6.10 10.70
CA TYR A 25 7.83 7.29 10.13
C TYR A 25 6.60 6.93 9.28
N PRO A 26 5.53 7.77 9.29
CA PRO A 26 4.34 7.48 8.50
C PRO A 26 4.67 7.34 7.01
N VAL A 27 4.17 6.25 6.41
CA VAL A 27 4.53 5.80 5.06
C VAL A 27 4.40 6.89 4.00
N ALA A 28 3.32 7.69 4.07
CA ALA A 28 3.06 8.77 3.13
C ALA A 28 4.19 9.82 3.10
N PHE A 29 4.68 10.23 4.27
CA PHE A 29 5.77 11.20 4.38
C PHE A 29 7.10 10.59 3.95
N SER A 30 7.35 9.33 4.30
CA SER A 30 8.56 8.61 3.88
C SER A 30 8.65 8.50 2.36
N LEU A 31 7.55 8.14 1.69
CA LEU A 31 7.48 8.08 0.22
C LEU A 31 7.67 9.45 -0.43
N ALA A 32 6.96 10.47 0.05
CA ALA A 32 7.03 11.82 -0.51
C ALA A 32 8.43 12.45 -0.34
N SER A 33 8.98 12.38 0.87
CA SER A 33 10.31 12.93 1.17
C SER A 33 11.41 12.20 0.41
N ASN A 34 11.39 10.86 0.40
CA ASN A 34 12.38 10.06 -0.33
C ASN A 34 12.30 10.33 -1.84
N GLY A 35 11.09 10.38 -2.41
CA GLY A 35 10.90 10.68 -3.84
C GLY A 35 11.42 12.07 -4.23
N ILE A 36 11.10 13.11 -3.45
CA ILE A 36 11.56 14.48 -3.72
C ILE A 36 13.07 14.62 -3.50
N ALA A 37 13.61 14.04 -2.42
CA ALA A 37 15.04 14.11 -2.12
C ALA A 37 15.87 13.45 -3.23
N PHE A 38 15.49 12.24 -3.67
CA PHE A 38 16.19 11.56 -4.76
C PHE A 38 15.95 12.20 -6.12
N PHE A 39 14.81 12.87 -6.34
CA PHE A 39 14.62 13.71 -7.54
C PHE A 39 15.65 14.84 -7.59
N VAL A 40 15.84 15.59 -6.49
CA VAL A 40 16.84 16.67 -6.44
C VAL A 40 18.25 16.14 -6.67
N ILE A 41 18.61 15.03 -6.04
CA ILE A 41 19.91 14.36 -6.25
C ILE A 41 20.06 13.94 -7.71
N ALA A 42 19.03 13.34 -8.32
CA ALA A 42 19.07 12.89 -9.71
C ALA A 42 19.23 14.07 -10.70
N VAL A 43 18.53 15.19 -10.50
CA VAL A 43 18.69 16.39 -11.34
C VAL A 43 20.10 16.98 -11.22
N MET A 44 20.71 16.96 -10.03
CA MET A 44 22.10 17.40 -9.83
C MET A 44 23.13 16.48 -10.49
N LEU A 45 22.84 15.18 -10.55
CA LEU A 45 23.71 14.17 -11.15
C LEU A 45 23.47 14.00 -12.66
N SER A 46 22.36 14.51 -13.19
CA SER A 46 21.97 14.47 -14.61
C SER A 46 23.09 14.92 -15.57
N PRO A 47 23.84 16.03 -15.33
CA PRO A 47 24.94 16.44 -16.21
C PRO A 47 26.16 15.49 -16.22
N TYR A 48 26.23 14.56 -15.27
CA TYR A 48 27.38 13.67 -15.05
C TYR A 48 27.07 12.20 -15.38
N SER A 49 25.90 11.90 -15.93
CA SER A 49 25.44 10.54 -16.18
C SER A 49 24.58 10.47 -17.45
N ASP A 50 25.01 9.68 -18.43
CA ASP A 50 24.26 9.46 -19.68
C ASP A 50 22.92 8.72 -19.48
N THR A 51 22.71 8.13 -18.29
CA THR A 51 21.52 7.30 -17.98
C THR A 51 20.39 8.12 -17.33
N ILE A 52 20.68 9.27 -16.73
CA ILE A 52 19.70 10.06 -15.95
C ILE A 52 19.25 11.26 -16.78
N THR A 53 18.00 11.25 -17.24
CA THR A 53 17.40 12.35 -18.03
C THR A 53 16.37 13.13 -17.22
N LEU A 54 16.74 13.59 -16.02
CA LEU A 54 15.86 14.37 -15.15
C LEU A 54 16.23 15.86 -15.15
N ASP A 55 15.23 16.71 -15.34
CA ASP A 55 15.35 18.17 -15.33
C ASP A 55 14.35 18.83 -14.37
N TRP A 56 14.67 20.05 -13.92
CA TRP A 56 13.83 20.85 -13.02
C TRP A 56 12.38 21.06 -13.48
N PRO A 57 12.06 21.29 -14.77
CA PRO A 57 10.68 21.49 -15.21
C PRO A 57 9.76 20.29 -14.96
N LEU A 58 10.31 19.07 -14.84
CA LEU A 58 9.53 17.87 -14.54
C LEU A 58 8.84 17.93 -13.19
N LEU A 59 9.41 18.67 -12.23
CA LEU A 59 8.79 18.88 -10.92
C LEU A 59 7.42 19.59 -11.05
N GLY A 60 7.27 20.46 -12.05
CA GLY A 60 6.01 21.16 -12.34
C GLY A 60 4.88 20.22 -12.78
N THR A 61 5.19 18.97 -13.16
CA THR A 61 4.18 17.97 -13.52
C THR A 61 3.60 17.24 -12.31
N LEU A 62 4.22 17.36 -11.12
CA LEU A 62 3.78 16.66 -9.91
C LEU A 62 2.32 16.95 -9.51
N PRO A 63 1.82 18.20 -9.52
CA PRO A 63 0.42 18.46 -9.17
C PRO A 63 -0.56 17.70 -10.07
N GLY A 64 -0.29 17.66 -11.37
CA GLY A 64 -1.10 16.89 -12.33
C GLY A 64 -1.08 15.40 -12.02
N ARG A 65 0.10 14.84 -11.74
CA ARG A 65 0.26 13.42 -11.35
C ARG A 65 -0.51 13.09 -10.07
N VAL A 66 -0.49 13.96 -9.07
CA VAL A 66 -1.23 13.77 -7.82
C VAL A 66 -2.74 13.77 -8.09
N LEU A 67 -3.24 14.72 -8.88
CA LEU A 67 -4.65 14.77 -9.23
C LEU A 67 -5.08 13.54 -10.05
N ASP A 68 -4.24 13.06 -10.96
CA ASP A 68 -4.52 11.84 -11.71
C ASP A 68 -4.60 10.61 -10.80
N VAL A 69 -3.74 10.49 -9.79
CA VAL A 69 -3.86 9.44 -8.77
C VAL A 69 -5.15 9.57 -7.98
N MET A 70 -5.53 10.78 -7.56
CA MET A 70 -6.78 11.02 -6.83
C MET A 70 -8.03 10.71 -7.65
N ARG A 71 -7.95 10.80 -8.99
CA ARG A 71 -9.03 10.45 -9.92
C ARG A 71 -9.12 8.95 -10.20
N ASN A 72 -8.28 8.12 -9.59
CA ASN A 72 -8.33 6.69 -9.78
C ASN A 72 -9.59 6.10 -9.11
N ASP A 73 -10.47 5.49 -9.91
CA ASP A 73 -11.70 4.86 -9.46
C ASP A 73 -11.45 3.72 -8.46
N GLN A 74 -10.27 3.09 -8.47
CA GLN A 74 -9.88 2.10 -7.45
C GLN A 74 -9.85 2.71 -6.04
N LEU A 75 -9.58 4.00 -5.90
CA LEU A 75 -9.61 4.67 -4.59
C LEU A 75 -11.03 4.78 -4.03
N LEU A 76 -12.08 4.67 -4.87
CA LEU A 76 -13.47 4.54 -4.41
C LEU A 76 -13.71 3.24 -3.64
N ALA A 77 -12.86 2.22 -3.83
CA ALA A 77 -12.95 0.99 -3.07
C ALA A 77 -12.73 1.24 -1.56
N ILE A 78 -11.87 2.21 -1.18
CA ILE A 78 -11.59 2.53 0.23
C ILE A 78 -12.86 2.90 1.03
N PRO A 79 -13.67 3.92 0.63
CA PRO A 79 -14.89 4.25 1.34
C PRO A 79 -15.95 3.14 1.24
N PHE A 80 -16.06 2.43 0.11
CA PHE A 80 -17.01 1.33 -0.01
C PHE A 80 -16.66 0.14 0.89
N PHE A 81 -15.38 -0.18 1.07
CA PHE A 81 -14.94 -1.20 2.01
C PHE A 81 -15.19 -0.79 3.45
N SER A 82 -14.90 0.46 3.78
CA SER A 82 -15.20 0.99 5.12
C SER A 82 -16.71 0.94 5.40
N PHE A 83 -17.53 1.30 4.41
CA PHE A 83 -18.99 1.22 4.50
C PHE A 83 -19.50 -0.21 4.69
N MET A 84 -19.00 -1.16 3.89
CA MET A 84 -19.35 -2.58 4.02
C MET A 84 -18.93 -3.12 5.39
N GLY A 85 -17.73 -2.77 5.87
CA GLY A 85 -17.25 -3.14 7.20
C GLY A 85 -18.21 -2.67 8.30
N ILE A 86 -18.66 -1.41 8.22
CA ILE A 86 -19.65 -0.86 9.14
C ILE A 86 -20.99 -1.59 9.04
N ILE A 87 -21.46 -1.94 7.83
CA ILE A 87 -22.70 -2.72 7.67
C ILE A 87 -22.57 -4.10 8.32
N LEU A 88 -21.47 -4.81 8.10
CA LEU A 88 -21.23 -6.14 8.68
C LEU A 88 -21.13 -6.07 10.21
N GLU A 89 -20.44 -5.07 10.75
CA GLU A 89 -20.35 -4.82 12.20
C GLU A 89 -21.74 -4.52 12.80
N ARG A 90 -22.51 -3.64 12.16
CA ARG A 90 -23.81 -3.20 12.67
C ARG A 90 -24.90 -4.26 12.52
N SER A 91 -24.82 -5.10 11.49
CA SER A 91 -25.76 -6.19 11.27
C SER A 91 -25.47 -7.45 12.10
N ARG A 92 -24.31 -7.52 12.77
CA ARG A 92 -23.80 -8.71 13.46
C ARG A 92 -23.68 -9.97 12.60
N MET A 93 -23.80 -9.82 11.28
CA MET A 93 -23.76 -10.93 10.34
C MET A 93 -22.45 -11.71 10.41
N ALA A 94 -21.33 -11.03 10.69
CA ALA A 94 -20.03 -11.67 10.87
C ALA A 94 -19.98 -12.55 12.13
N GLU A 95 -20.62 -12.13 13.22
CA GLU A 95 -20.69 -12.85 14.50
C GLU A 95 -21.59 -14.10 14.36
N ASP A 96 -22.80 -13.92 13.81
CA ASP A 96 -23.77 -15.00 13.58
C ASP A 96 -23.18 -16.10 12.68
N LEU A 97 -22.43 -15.73 11.64
CA LEU A 97 -21.73 -16.67 10.78
C LEU A 97 -20.62 -17.43 11.52
N LEU A 98 -19.84 -16.76 12.36
CA LEU A 98 -18.79 -17.38 13.17
C LEU A 98 -19.36 -18.36 14.19
N GLU A 99 -20.46 -18.01 14.86
CA GLU A 99 -21.13 -18.91 15.81
C GLU A 99 -21.70 -20.14 15.10
N THR A 100 -22.39 -19.94 13.97
CA THR A 100 -22.99 -21.04 13.19
C THR A 100 -21.94 -22.02 12.69
N VAL A 101 -20.82 -21.52 12.14
CA VAL A 101 -19.73 -22.36 11.65
C VAL A 101 -18.95 -22.99 12.82
N GLY A 102 -18.80 -22.27 13.93
CA GLY A 102 -18.23 -22.81 15.17
C GLY A 102 -19.02 -23.99 15.72
N GLN A 103 -20.36 -23.93 15.68
CA GLN A 103 -21.23 -25.04 16.07
C GLN A 103 -21.12 -26.22 15.08
N LEU A 104 -21.02 -25.92 13.78
CA LEU A 104 -20.86 -26.94 12.73
C LEU A 104 -19.58 -27.76 12.90
N PHE A 105 -18.46 -27.11 13.23
CA PHE A 105 -17.16 -27.77 13.41
C PHE A 105 -16.86 -28.14 14.87
N GLY A 106 -17.71 -27.81 15.84
CA GLY A 106 -17.45 -27.94 17.28
C GLY A 106 -17.17 -29.36 17.77
N SER A 107 -17.64 -30.39 17.06
CA SER A 107 -17.37 -31.80 17.36
C SER A 107 -15.96 -32.27 16.94
N VAL A 108 -15.27 -31.49 16.10
CA VAL A 108 -13.92 -31.78 15.61
C VAL A 108 -12.88 -31.17 16.56
N ARG A 109 -11.83 -31.92 16.90
CA ARG A 109 -10.68 -31.38 17.64
C ARG A 109 -10.06 -30.22 16.86
N GLY A 110 -10.07 -29.02 17.44
CA GLY A 110 -9.63 -27.80 16.76
C GLY A 110 -10.67 -27.16 15.83
N GLY A 111 -11.92 -27.63 15.85
CA GLY A 111 -13.01 -27.14 15.01
C GLY A 111 -13.24 -25.63 15.05
N LEU A 112 -13.04 -25.03 16.23
CA LEU A 112 -13.13 -23.58 16.40
C LEU A 112 -12.05 -22.82 15.61
N ALA A 113 -10.83 -23.37 15.52
CA ALA A 113 -9.75 -22.77 14.73
C ALA A 113 -10.04 -22.85 13.23
N TYR A 114 -10.59 -23.98 12.77
CA TYR A 114 -11.03 -24.14 11.37
C TYR A 114 -12.15 -23.16 11.03
N ALA A 115 -13.13 -22.98 11.92
CA ALA A 115 -14.21 -22.01 11.75
C ALA A 115 -13.67 -20.58 11.60
N VAL A 116 -12.71 -20.17 12.44
CA VAL A 116 -12.09 -18.83 12.37
C VAL A 116 -11.33 -18.63 11.06
N ILE A 117 -10.53 -19.61 10.62
CA ILE A 117 -9.79 -19.49 9.34
C ILE A 117 -10.76 -19.41 8.16
N PHE A 118 -11.78 -20.25 8.14
CA PHE A 118 -12.71 -20.33 7.01
C PHE A 118 -13.64 -19.12 6.92
N VAL A 119 -14.23 -18.71 8.04
CA VAL A 119 -15.07 -17.51 8.12
C VAL A 119 -14.23 -16.25 7.92
N GLY A 120 -13.03 -16.19 8.51
CA GLY A 120 -12.07 -15.12 8.29
C GLY A 120 -11.69 -14.97 6.82
N ALA A 121 -11.43 -16.08 6.11
CA ALA A 121 -11.15 -16.06 4.68
C ALA A 121 -12.36 -15.64 3.82
N LEU A 122 -13.57 -16.11 4.15
CA LEU A 122 -14.81 -15.72 3.47
C LEU A 122 -15.11 -14.22 3.65
N LEU A 123 -15.01 -13.71 4.87
CA LEU A 123 -15.21 -12.29 5.17
C LEU A 123 -14.09 -11.43 4.58
N ALA A 124 -12.84 -11.90 4.59
CA ALA A 124 -11.72 -11.21 3.93
C ALA A 124 -11.93 -11.11 2.41
N ALA A 125 -12.42 -12.19 1.78
CA ALA A 125 -12.72 -12.21 0.35
C ALA A 125 -13.85 -11.24 -0.02
N THR A 126 -14.89 -11.10 0.81
CA THR A 126 -15.96 -10.12 0.59
C THR A 126 -15.53 -8.68 0.89
N THR A 127 -14.54 -8.48 1.77
CA THR A 127 -13.86 -7.17 1.96
C THR A 127 -12.87 -6.78 0.86
N GLY A 128 -12.76 -7.61 -0.19
CA GLY A 128 -12.28 -7.22 -1.51
C GLY A 128 -10.78 -6.97 -1.64
N VAL A 129 -10.14 -7.86 -2.39
CA VAL A 129 -8.81 -7.73 -3.01
C VAL A 129 -8.76 -6.62 -4.08
N VAL A 130 -9.85 -5.86 -4.30
CA VAL A 130 -9.94 -4.84 -5.37
C VAL A 130 -9.01 -3.66 -5.13
N ALA A 131 -8.56 -3.42 -3.89
CA ALA A 131 -7.52 -2.41 -3.63
C ALA A 131 -6.13 -2.79 -4.19
N ALA A 132 -5.91 -4.05 -4.58
CA ALA A 132 -4.61 -4.58 -4.99
C ALA A 132 -4.45 -4.80 -6.50
N SER A 133 -5.45 -4.46 -7.33
CA SER A 133 -5.43 -4.67 -8.79
C SER A 133 -5.70 -3.40 -9.57
#